data_AF-A0A821SG60-F1
#
_entry.id   AF-A0A821SG60-F1
#
_cell.length_a   1.000
_cell.length_b   1.000
_cell.length_c   1.000
_cell.angle_alpha   90.00
_cell.angle_beta   90.00
_cell.angle_gamma   90.00
#
_symmetry.space_group_name_H-M   'P 1'
#
loop_
_entity.id
_entity.type
_entity.pdbx_description
1 polymer ?
#
loop_
_entity_poly.entity_id
_entity_poly.type
_entity_poly.pdbx_seq_one_letter_code
_entity_poly.pdbx_strand_id
1 'polypeptide(L)'
;MKFGEHLVSHVTPEWSSRYIEYEYLKELLEQAVVEAPAVTDDGDNRLREQYFREVDVSFFQVCDKELTKINTFFAEKLAELRWTNDSLRS
;
A
#
# COMPACT_ATOMS: atom_id res chain seq x y z
N MET A 1 16.11 0.48 2.97
CA MET A 1 16.15 0.92 1.55
C MET A 1 15.53 2.31 1.46
N LYS A 2 15.93 3.17 0.50
CA LYS A 2 15.46 4.57 0.37
C LYS A 2 14.28 4.76 -0.60
N PHE A 3 13.43 3.75 -0.75
CA PHE A 3 12.35 3.79 -1.75
C PHE A 3 11.30 4.87 -1.47
N GLY A 4 10.91 5.08 -0.20
CA GLY A 4 9.96 6.13 0.16
C GLY A 4 10.43 7.54 -0.22
N GLU A 5 11.70 7.86 0.06
CA GLU A 5 12.34 9.12 -0.38
C GLU A 5 12.32 9.26 -1.91
N HIS A 6 12.60 8.16 -2.61
CA HIS A 6 12.59 8.15 -4.08
C HIS A 6 11.17 8.34 -4.65
N LEU A 7 10.16 7.71 -4.03
CA LEU A 7 8.76 7.85 -4.42
C LEU A 7 8.32 9.31 -4.27
N VAL A 8 8.52 9.92 -3.09
CA VAL A 8 8.11 11.31 -2.82
C VAL A 8 8.76 12.30 -3.78
N SER A 9 10.02 12.08 -4.18
CA SER A 9 10.73 12.98 -5.12
C SER A 9 10.24 12.91 -6.57
N HIS A 10 9.53 11.85 -6.96
CA HIS A 10 9.04 11.65 -8.34
C HIS A 10 7.52 11.75 -8.47
N VAL A 11 6.81 12.07 -7.38
CA VAL A 11 5.36 12.22 -7.36
C VAL A 11 4.97 13.53 -8.05
N THR A 12 3.98 13.44 -8.95
CA THR A 12 3.25 14.60 -9.48
C THR A 12 2.46 15.25 -8.33
N PRO A 13 2.75 16.51 -7.94
CA PRO A 13 2.17 17.12 -6.75
C PRO A 13 0.63 17.08 -6.70
N GLU A 14 0.00 17.30 -7.85
CA GLU A 14 -1.46 17.31 -8.04
C GLU A 14 -2.10 15.94 -7.79
N TRP A 15 -1.31 14.86 -7.88
CA TRP A 15 -1.78 13.48 -7.72
C TRP A 15 -1.21 12.80 -6.48
N SER A 16 -0.53 13.54 -5.61
CA SER A 16 0.15 13.02 -4.43
C SER A 16 -0.73 12.09 -3.57
N SER A 17 -2.01 12.41 -3.38
CA SER A 17 -2.97 11.58 -2.64
C SER A 17 -3.44 10.30 -3.35
N ARG A 18 -3.10 10.14 -4.64
CA ARG A 18 -3.47 8.98 -5.46
C ARG A 18 -2.37 7.93 -5.55
N TYR A 19 -1.15 8.26 -5.12
CA TYR A 19 -0.05 7.30 -5.01
C TYR A 19 -0.24 6.38 -3.79
N ILE A 20 0.54 5.29 -3.78
CA ILE A 20 0.60 4.36 -2.65
C ILE A 20 1.14 5.06 -1.39
N GLU A 21 0.48 4.84 -0.25
CA GLU A 21 0.95 5.31 1.06
C GLU A 21 2.06 4.40 1.61
N TYR A 22 3.22 4.44 0.95
CA TYR A 22 4.33 3.53 1.23
C TYR A 22 4.86 3.60 2.67
N GLU A 23 5.02 4.81 3.22
CA GLU A 23 5.51 4.96 4.60
C GLU A 23 4.50 4.41 5.61
N TYR A 24 3.20 4.61 5.40
CA TYR A 24 2.16 4.04 6.26
C TYR A 24 2.18 2.50 6.24
N LEU A 25 2.25 1.89 5.05
CA LEU A 25 2.37 0.43 4.91
C LEU A 25 3.62 -0.11 5.60
N LYS A 26 4.73 0.62 5.52
CA LYS A 26 5.97 0.27 6.20
C LYS A 26 5.86 0.39 7.72
N GLU A 27 5.27 1.47 8.22
CA GLU A 27 5.00 1.65 9.65
C GLU A 27 4.13 0.53 10.23
N LEU A 28 3.12 0.06 9.49
CA LEU A 28 2.30 -1.08 9.90
C LEU A 28 3.12 -2.37 10.09
N LEU A 29 4.06 -2.64 9.18
CA LEU A 29 4.95 -3.81 9.29
C LEU A 29 5.95 -3.66 10.43
N GLU A 30 6.52 -2.46 10.60
CA GLU A 30 7.44 -2.17 11.69
C GLU A 30 6.74 -2.33 13.06
N GLN A 31 5.53 -1.78 13.20
CA GLN A 31 4.71 -1.93 14.40
C GLN A 31 4.33 -3.39 14.66
N ALA A 32 3.94 -4.14 13.63
CA ALA A 32 3.61 -5.56 13.79
C ALA A 32 4.78 -6.39 14.32
N VAL A 33 6.01 -6.08 13.91
CA VAL A 33 7.20 -6.78 14.44
C VAL A 33 7.46 -6.42 15.91
N VAL A 34 7.24 -5.16 16.29
CA VAL A 34 7.44 -4.67 17.66
C VAL A 34 6.41 -5.26 18.63
N GLU A 35 5.15 -5.38 18.19
CA GLU A 35 4.04 -5.89 19.01
C GLU A 35 3.94 -7.43 19.01
N ALA A 36 4.74 -8.11 18.19
CA ALA A 36 4.67 -9.56 18.06
C ALA A 36 5.00 -10.28 19.38
N PRO A 37 4.20 -11.29 19.79
CA PRO A 37 4.46 -12.08 20.99
C PRO A 37 5.87 -12.68 21.01
N ALA A 38 6.55 -12.65 22.16
CA ALA A 38 7.90 -13.21 22.30
C ALA A 38 7.94 -14.69 21.91
N VAL A 39 9.07 -15.13 21.34
CA VAL A 39 9.33 -16.54 21.07
C VAL A 39 9.51 -17.25 22.40
N THR A 40 8.80 -18.35 22.60
CA THR A 40 8.92 -19.17 23.80
C THR A 40 10.02 -20.22 23.62
N ASP A 41 10.80 -20.45 24.68
CA ASP A 41 11.91 -21.42 24.67
C ASP A 41 11.43 -22.89 24.60
N ASP A 42 10.15 -23.13 24.89
CA ASP A 42 9.51 -24.45 24.82
C ASP A 42 9.10 -24.85 23.39
N GLY A 43 9.27 -23.94 22.42
CA GLY A 43 8.94 -24.16 21.01
C GLY A 43 7.45 -23.95 20.65
N ASP A 44 6.57 -23.63 21.60
CA ASP A 44 5.16 -23.35 21.32
C ASP A 44 4.93 -21.91 20.86
N ASN A 45 5.10 -21.69 19.55
CA ASN A 45 4.91 -20.37 18.93
C ASN A 45 3.50 -20.14 18.37
N ARG A 46 2.49 -20.95 18.77
CA ARG A 46 1.14 -20.88 18.17
C ARG A 46 0.48 -19.50 18.30
N LEU A 47 0.69 -18.81 19.44
CA LEU A 47 0.20 -17.45 19.66
C LEU A 47 0.85 -16.44 18.72
N ARG A 48 2.17 -16.56 18.50
CA ARG A 48 2.93 -15.71 17.57
C ARG A 48 2.49 -15.96 16.12
N GLU A 49 2.29 -17.21 15.73
CA GLU A 49 1.76 -17.56 14.41
C GLU A 49 0.34 -17.03 14.18
N GLN A 50 -0.53 -17.14 15.18
CA GLN A 50 -1.88 -16.58 15.10
C GLN A 50 -1.84 -15.06 14.96
N TYR A 51 -1.01 -14.39 15.76
CA TYR A 51 -0.80 -12.95 15.67
C TYR A 51 -0.39 -12.52 14.26
N PHE A 52 0.61 -13.17 13.65
CA PHE A 52 1.03 -12.82 12.28
C PHE A 52 -0.04 -13.11 11.23
N ARG A 53 -0.86 -14.16 11.39
CA ARG A 53 -2.02 -14.40 10.50
C ARG A 53 -3.03 -13.25 10.57
N GLU A 54 -3.29 -12.71 11.74
CA GLU A 54 -4.21 -11.58 11.92
C GLU A 54 -3.62 -10.28 11.33
N VAL A 55 -2.31 -10.04 11.53
CA VAL A 55 -1.57 -8.95 10.91
C VAL A 55 -1.62 -9.04 9.39
N ASP A 56 -1.35 -10.22 8.81
CA ASP A 56 -1.38 -10.44 7.36
C ASP A 56 -2.76 -10.06 6.79
N VAL A 57 -3.83 -10.51 7.43
CA VAL A 57 -5.21 -10.17 7.00
C VAL A 57 -5.42 -8.65 7.02
N SER A 58 -5.03 -7.96 8.10
CA SER A 58 -5.16 -6.51 8.20
C SER A 58 -4.32 -5.78 7.15
N PHE A 59 -3.06 -6.20 6.97
CA PHE A 59 -2.13 -5.62 6.00
C PHE A 59 -2.61 -5.78 4.56
N PHE A 60 -3.09 -6.98 4.18
CA PHE A 60 -3.61 -7.21 2.84
C PHE A 60 -4.91 -6.44 2.56
N GLN A 61 -5.74 -6.18 3.58
CA GLN A 61 -6.89 -5.28 3.42
C GLN A 61 -6.47 -3.84 3.11
N VAL A 62 -5.38 -3.35 3.73
CA VAL A 62 -4.82 -2.03 3.41
C VAL A 62 -4.25 -2.03 1.99
N CYS A 63 -3.51 -3.07 1.60
CA CYS A 63 -2.98 -3.22 0.25
C CYS A 63 -4.09 -3.21 -0.83
N ASP A 64 -5.20 -3.89 -0.57
CA ASP A 64 -6.33 -3.95 -1.50
C ASP A 64 -7.02 -2.58 -1.66
N LYS A 65 -7.15 -1.83 -0.56
CA LYS A 65 -7.64 -0.43 -0.59
C LYS A 65 -6.72 0.47 -1.41
N GLU A 66 -5.41 0.39 -1.17
CA GLU A 66 -4.41 1.17 -1.90
C GLU A 66 -4.39 0.81 -3.39
N LEU A 67 -4.47 -0.48 -3.72
CA LEU A 67 -4.55 -0.96 -5.10
C LEU A 67 -5.82 -0.45 -5.80
N THR A 68 -6.96 -0.52 -5.12
CA THR A 68 -8.25 -0.03 -5.64
C THR A 68 -8.20 1.47 -5.90
N LYS A 69 -7.61 2.25 -4.98
CA LYS A 69 -7.40 3.70 -5.12
C LYS A 69 -6.60 4.02 -6.39
N ILE A 70 -5.47 3.34 -6.57
CA ILE A 70 -4.55 3.56 -7.71
C ILE A 70 -5.22 3.15 -9.02
N ASN A 71 -5.86 1.98 -9.06
CA ASN A 71 -6.54 1.48 -10.26
C ASN A 71 -7.68 2.39 -10.69
N THR A 72 -8.47 2.90 -9.73
CA THR A 72 -9.57 3.82 -10.02
C THR A 72 -9.04 5.10 -10.64
N PHE A 73 -8.03 5.73 -10.03
CA PHE A 73 -7.43 6.94 -10.56
C PHE A 73 -6.79 6.73 -11.94
N PHE A 74 -6.10 5.61 -12.14
CA PHE A 74 -5.49 5.29 -13.43
C PHE A 74 -6.54 5.11 -14.53
N ALA A 75 -7.64 4.41 -14.23
CA ALA A 75 -8.75 4.23 -15.16
C ALA A 75 -9.41 5.57 -15.54
N GLU A 76 -9.63 6.45 -14.57
CA GLU A 76 -10.15 7.81 -14.79
C GLU A 76 -9.24 8.61 -15.73
N LYS A 77 -7.93 8.64 -15.45
CA LYS A 77 -6.95 9.36 -16.28
C LYS A 77 -6.86 8.80 -17.69
N LEU A 78 -6.90 7.48 -17.84
CA LEU A 78 -6.89 6.85 -19.16
C LEU A 78 -8.16 7.20 -19.97
N ALA A 79 -9.33 7.23 -19.32
CA ALA A 79 -10.58 7.61 -19.96
C ALA A 79 -10.58 9.08 -20.39
N GLU A 80 -10.09 9.99 -19.54
CA GLU A 80 -9.94 11.41 -19.83
C GLU A 80 -9.03 11.66 -21.05
N LEU A 81 -7.90 10.96 -21.12
CA LEU A 81 -6.97 11.05 -22.24
C LEU A 81 -7.59 10.52 -23.55
N ARG A 82 -8.32 9.41 -23.49
CA ARG A 82 -9.03 8.84 -24.66
C ARG A 82 -10.06 9.84 -25.19
N TRP A 83 -10.88 10.39 -24.30
CA TRP A 83 -11.89 11.38 -24.66
C TRP A 83 -11.28 12.65 -25.29
N THR A 84 -10.19 13.14 -24.71
CA THR A 84 -9.47 14.30 -25.25
C THR A 84 -8.90 14.02 -26.64
N ASN A 85 -8.27 12.86 -26.84
CA ASN A 85 -7.71 12.48 -28.13
C ASN A 85 -8.78 12.34 -29.22
N ASP A 86 -9.94 11.78 -28.89
CA ASP A 86 -11.04 11.64 -29.86
C ASP A 86 -11.63 13.01 -30.24
N SER A 87 -11.76 13.91 -29.26
CA SER A 87 -12.23 15.29 -29.48
C SER A 87 -11.25 16.13 -30.32
N LEU A 88 -9.96 15.84 -30.27
CA LEU A 88 -8.94 16.49 -31.10
C LEU A 88 -8.90 15.96 -32.54
N ARG A 89 -9.52 14.80 -32.80
CA ARG A 89 -9.55 14.15 -34.13
C ARG A 89 -10.83 14.46 -34.91
N SER A 90 -11.87 14.95 -34.26
CA SER A 90 -13.13 15.41 -34.85
C SER A 90 -13.07 16.87 -35.27
#